data_AF-A0A7S1PUM9-F1
#
_entry.id   AF-A0A7S1PUM9-F1
#
_cell.length_a   1.000
_cell.length_b   1.000
_cell.length_c   1.000
_cell.angle_alpha   90.00
_cell.angle_beta   90.00
_cell.angle_gamma   90.00
#
_symmetry.space_group_name_H-M   'P 1'
#
loop_
_entity.id
_entity.type
_entity.pdbx_description
1 polymer ?
#
loop_
_entity_poly.entity_id
_entity_poly.type
_entity_poly.pdbx_seq_one_letter_code
_entity_poly.pdbx_strand_id
1 'polypeptide(L)'
;EDSHEDEDAQSWASSDDERPSKPWKHVAALGAVLGLIGAVYAFCQHGGSPRLRHSSRSEVSADLVLADAVLEGTPQQRVASVKAVYTYGAPGTANPQLINMMAQDGCFAGLRSYTEDILGPVTRQVDAASISNPYPHGKMATAALHWDRDSEYTPCPGKANAPGERHGTEFAEWRLHWQESYEPRLKNITFGGHRHSDEEPFTSAALGVLMAFKTYDNTRHAADQVQQTFPSWKLVAQETVVSGRGGFYDEDPVMIFQDSTTFDCMFTIAGINYFGKELSSAMAVSSGHFCGFEGVHQGYMDQLLQLGDILWPRLQPKLGKCRSVSCSGHSMGGALCELFSACVNSQRNNNSDYKKLTWTPQAPELLPEITEGGVVYREGAEHRCDPPPCPK
;
A
#
# COMPACT_ATOMS: atom_id res chain seq x y z
N GLU A 1 18.50 48.58 -11.24
CA GLU A 1 17.13 48.92 -11.66
C GLU A 1 16.75 47.89 -12.72
N ASP A 2 16.23 46.71 -12.39
CA ASP A 2 15.48 46.25 -11.23
C ASP A 2 15.81 44.79 -10.92
N SER A 3 16.04 44.51 -9.65
CA SER A 3 16.03 43.18 -9.04
C SER A 3 14.66 42.97 -8.41
N HIS A 4 13.90 41.99 -8.90
CA HIS A 4 12.77 41.42 -8.15
C HIS A 4 13.25 40.09 -7.59
N GLU A 5 13.43 40.11 -6.27
CA GLU A 5 13.73 38.95 -5.44
C GLU A 5 12.42 38.20 -5.19
N ASP A 6 12.41 36.91 -5.54
CA ASP A 6 11.38 35.96 -5.15
C ASP A 6 11.59 35.55 -3.69
N GLU A 7 11.01 36.31 -2.76
CA GLU A 7 10.70 35.85 -1.40
C GLU A 7 9.28 35.28 -1.41
N ASP A 8 9.14 33.96 -1.22
CA ASP A 8 8.05 33.31 -0.45
C ASP A 8 8.03 31.79 -0.72
N ALA A 9 8.98 31.08 -0.11
CA ALA A 9 8.93 29.61 0.01
C ALA A 9 9.70 29.11 1.25
N GLN A 10 9.45 29.71 2.42
CA GLN A 10 9.96 29.21 3.71
C GLN A 10 8.97 29.54 4.84
N SER A 11 8.19 28.56 5.32
CA SER A 11 7.88 28.42 6.77
C SER A 11 7.03 27.19 7.15
N TRP A 12 7.38 25.96 6.78
CA TRP A 12 6.81 24.78 7.47
C TRP A 12 7.86 23.68 7.65
N ALA A 13 8.88 23.96 8.48
CA ALA A 13 9.78 22.96 9.04
C ALA A 13 10.54 23.53 10.25
N SER A 14 9.85 23.68 11.38
CA SER A 14 10.39 23.59 12.75
C SER A 14 9.30 24.02 13.72
N SER A 15 8.55 23.06 14.23
CA SER A 15 8.01 23.20 15.58
C SER A 15 8.43 21.98 16.35
N ASP A 16 9.38 22.23 17.25
CA ASP A 16 9.75 21.34 18.32
C ASP A 16 8.52 20.79 19.04
N ASP A 17 8.65 19.50 19.32
CA ASP A 17 8.10 18.72 20.41
C ASP A 17 7.52 19.56 21.59
N GLU A 18 6.24 19.89 21.52
CA GLU A 18 5.38 20.14 22.69
C GLU A 18 3.90 20.26 22.23
N ARG A 19 3.10 19.19 22.38
CA ARG A 19 1.64 19.33 22.36
C ARG A 19 1.17 19.75 23.76
N PRO A 20 0.58 20.94 23.94
CA PRO A 20 -0.08 21.26 25.18
C PRO A 20 -1.42 20.52 25.24
N SER A 21 -1.64 19.79 26.32
CA SER A 21 -2.95 19.29 26.73
C SER A 21 -3.88 20.47 27.03
N LYS A 22 -4.70 20.90 26.07
CA LYS A 22 -5.83 21.81 26.33
C LYS A 22 -7.16 21.07 26.21
N PRO A 23 -8.12 21.34 27.13
CA PRO A 23 -9.38 20.62 27.21
C PRO A 23 -10.35 21.07 26.11
N TRP A 24 -11.05 20.09 25.55
CA TRP A 24 -12.00 20.25 24.46
C TRP A 24 -13.31 20.88 24.96
N LYS A 25 -13.67 22.05 24.43
CA LYS A 25 -15.06 22.53 24.41
C LYS A 25 -15.38 23.00 22.99
N HIS A 26 -16.43 22.41 22.42
CA HIS A 26 -17.13 22.78 21.19
C HIS A 26 -16.52 22.36 19.85
N VAL A 27 -16.79 21.12 19.42
CA VAL A 27 -17.18 20.82 18.04
C VAL A 27 -18.24 19.71 18.07
N ALA A 28 -19.51 20.09 18.00
CA ALA A 28 -20.62 19.19 17.77
C ALA A 28 -21.46 19.80 16.63
N ALA A 29 -21.07 19.52 15.38
CA ALA A 29 -21.89 19.76 14.19
C ALA A 29 -21.21 19.19 12.93
N LEU A 30 -21.05 17.87 12.81
CA LEU A 30 -20.81 17.18 11.52
C LEU A 30 -20.90 15.63 11.64
N GLY A 31 -21.83 15.13 12.45
CA GLY A 31 -21.94 13.69 12.77
C GLY A 31 -23.20 12.97 12.28
N ALA A 32 -24.00 13.55 11.39
CA ALA A 32 -25.40 13.11 11.21
C ALA A 32 -25.84 12.66 9.80
N VAL A 33 -24.93 12.29 8.88
CA VAL A 33 -25.36 11.83 7.53
C VAL A 33 -24.83 10.43 7.12
N LEU A 34 -23.99 9.76 7.90
CA LEU A 34 -23.42 8.44 7.53
C LEU A 34 -23.77 7.27 8.49
N GLY A 35 -24.82 7.41 9.30
CA GLY A 35 -25.19 6.44 10.34
C GLY A 35 -26.31 5.44 9.98
N LEU A 36 -26.43 4.98 8.72
CA LEU A 36 -27.58 4.14 8.31
C LEU A 36 -27.27 2.89 7.45
N ILE A 37 -26.05 2.37 7.48
CA ILE A 37 -25.76 1.02 6.94
C ILE A 37 -24.84 0.29 7.93
N GLY A 38 -25.43 -0.43 8.88
CA GLY A 38 -24.66 -1.17 9.88
C GLY A 38 -25.55 -2.03 10.77
N ALA A 39 -26.42 -2.85 10.18
CA ALA A 39 -27.24 -3.78 10.94
C ALA A 39 -27.66 -5.00 10.11
N VAL A 40 -26.74 -5.89 9.74
CA VAL A 40 -27.06 -7.30 9.52
C VAL A 40 -25.85 -8.19 9.84
N TYR A 41 -26.12 -9.28 10.56
CA TYR A 41 -25.32 -10.49 10.77
C TYR A 41 -24.59 -10.67 12.11
N ALA A 42 -25.29 -11.37 13.01
CA ALA A 42 -24.73 -12.30 13.98
C ALA A 42 -25.39 -13.67 13.74
N PHE A 43 -24.60 -14.71 13.50
CA PHE A 43 -24.79 -16.13 13.89
C PHE A 43 -23.97 -17.05 12.97
N CYS A 44 -22.89 -17.65 13.49
CA CYS A 44 -22.67 -19.11 13.43
C CYS A 44 -21.30 -19.56 14.00
N GLN A 45 -21.40 -20.55 14.90
CA GLN A 45 -20.53 -21.71 15.10
C GLN A 45 -19.35 -21.66 16.07
N HIS A 46 -19.61 -22.28 17.23
CA HIS A 46 -18.66 -22.96 18.10
C HIS A 46 -18.02 -24.17 17.41
N GLY A 47 -16.71 -24.31 17.52
CA GLY A 47 -15.95 -25.52 17.19
C GLY A 47 -14.67 -25.58 18.02
N GLY A 48 -14.46 -26.67 18.76
CA GLY A 48 -13.44 -26.83 19.80
C GLY A 48 -12.00 -26.91 19.28
N SER A 49 -11.07 -26.48 20.13
CA SER A 49 -9.61 -26.56 19.91
C SER A 49 -9.04 -27.93 20.32
N PRO A 50 -8.14 -28.53 19.52
CA PRO A 50 -7.28 -29.61 19.99
C PRO A 50 -5.98 -29.07 20.61
N ARG A 51 -5.56 -29.71 21.70
CA ARG A 51 -4.27 -29.47 22.39
C ARG A 51 -3.09 -29.90 21.51
N LEU A 52 -2.15 -28.99 21.27
CA LEU A 52 -0.85 -29.31 20.66
C LEU A 52 0.15 -29.74 21.73
N ARG A 53 0.84 -30.87 21.48
CA ARG A 53 1.96 -31.38 22.27
C ARG A 53 3.26 -30.72 21.80
N HIS A 54 4.06 -30.25 22.75
CA HIS A 54 5.45 -29.87 22.52
C HIS A 54 6.29 -31.11 22.15
N SER A 55 6.96 -31.07 21.00
CA SER A 55 8.01 -32.02 20.61
C SER A 55 9.37 -31.35 20.76
N SER A 56 10.29 -32.08 21.38
CA SER A 56 11.65 -31.70 21.76
C SER A 56 12.58 -31.48 20.57
N ARG A 57 13.50 -30.52 20.74
CA ARG A 57 14.65 -30.20 19.88
C ARG A 57 15.53 -31.43 19.62
N SER A 58 15.91 -31.64 18.36
CA SER A 58 17.06 -32.45 17.96
C SER A 58 18.17 -31.53 17.44
N GLU A 59 19.37 -31.72 17.99
CA GLU A 59 20.63 -31.11 17.57
C GLU A 59 20.98 -31.54 16.14
N VAL A 60 21.40 -30.59 15.29
CA VAL A 60 21.94 -30.87 13.96
C VAL A 60 23.39 -30.42 13.93
N SER A 61 24.26 -31.39 13.64
CA SER A 61 25.70 -31.27 13.49
C SER A 61 26.05 -30.36 12.33
N ALA A 62 27.00 -29.45 12.58
CA ALA A 62 27.69 -28.68 11.55
C ALA A 62 28.75 -29.59 10.91
N ASP A 63 28.57 -29.93 9.63
CA ASP A 63 29.62 -30.37 8.72
C ASP A 63 29.03 -30.51 7.31
N LEU A 64 29.07 -29.44 6.51
CA LEU A 64 29.23 -29.54 5.06
C LEU A 64 29.59 -28.16 4.49
N VAL A 65 30.85 -27.98 4.16
CA VAL A 65 31.39 -26.81 3.46
C VAL A 65 32.09 -27.30 2.19
N LEU A 66 31.86 -26.57 1.09
CA LEU A 66 32.60 -26.53 -0.18
C LEU A 66 32.39 -27.67 -1.19
N ALA A 67 31.45 -27.44 -2.11
CA ALA A 67 31.61 -27.74 -3.54
C ALA A 67 30.57 -26.99 -4.41
N ASP A 68 30.61 -25.65 -4.42
CA ASP A 68 29.88 -24.87 -5.43
C ASP A 68 30.68 -24.87 -6.75
N ALA A 69 30.60 -25.99 -7.45
CA ALA A 69 30.92 -26.03 -8.87
C ALA A 69 29.82 -25.24 -9.59
N VAL A 70 30.22 -24.11 -10.19
CA VAL A 70 29.41 -23.31 -11.11
C VAL A 70 29.06 -24.20 -12.31
N LEU A 71 27.95 -24.94 -12.19
CA LEU A 71 27.27 -25.49 -13.34
C LEU A 71 26.73 -24.28 -14.11
N GLU A 72 27.27 -24.05 -15.31
CA GLU A 72 26.72 -23.13 -16.31
C GLU A 72 25.33 -23.62 -16.74
N GLY A 73 24.36 -23.48 -15.83
CA GLY A 73 22.96 -23.76 -16.08
C GLY A 73 22.45 -22.71 -17.06
N THR A 74 21.72 -23.17 -18.08
CA THR A 74 20.89 -22.32 -18.94
C THR A 74 20.25 -21.20 -18.12
N PRO A 75 20.43 -19.92 -18.49
CA PRO A 75 19.87 -18.80 -17.75
C PRO A 75 18.40 -19.06 -17.46
N GLN A 76 18.07 -19.33 -16.20
CA GLN A 76 16.69 -19.61 -15.82
C GLN A 76 15.89 -18.37 -16.16
N GLN A 77 14.95 -18.49 -17.10
CA GLN A 77 14.15 -17.38 -17.58
C GLN A 77 13.43 -16.78 -16.36
N ARG A 78 13.81 -15.55 -16.00
CA ARG A 78 13.17 -14.84 -14.89
C ARG A 78 11.72 -14.57 -15.27
N VAL A 79 10.81 -14.91 -14.37
CA VAL A 79 9.38 -14.61 -14.50
C VAL A 79 9.10 -13.32 -13.74
N ALA A 80 8.23 -12.46 -14.29
CA ALA A 80 7.76 -11.28 -13.58
C ALA A 80 7.10 -11.69 -12.26
N SER A 81 7.46 -10.98 -11.19
CA SER A 81 6.94 -11.24 -9.85
C SER A 81 7.03 -9.96 -9.02
N VAL A 82 6.08 -9.82 -8.12
CA VAL A 82 6.13 -8.83 -7.04
C VAL A 82 6.71 -9.51 -5.81
N LYS A 83 7.85 -8.99 -5.34
CA LYS A 83 8.64 -9.48 -4.21
C LYS A 83 7.91 -9.28 -2.88
N ALA A 84 7.37 -8.09 -2.64
CA ALA A 84 6.71 -7.72 -1.40
C ALA A 84 5.59 -6.69 -1.64
N VAL A 85 4.60 -6.69 -0.76
CA VAL A 85 3.43 -5.78 -0.79
C VAL A 85 3.39 -5.00 0.52
N TYR A 86 3.26 -3.68 0.43
CA TYR A 86 3.11 -2.80 1.57
C TYR A 86 1.83 -1.97 1.43
N THR A 87 0.93 -2.06 2.40
CA THR A 87 -0.35 -1.35 2.34
C THR A 87 -0.59 -0.52 3.59
N TYR A 88 -1.20 0.65 3.43
CA TYR A 88 -1.47 1.59 4.52
C TYR A 88 -2.94 2.02 4.46
N GLY A 89 -3.72 1.62 5.45
CA GLY A 89 -5.14 1.99 5.53
C GLY A 89 -5.96 1.44 4.36
N ALA A 90 -5.51 0.34 3.74
CA ALA A 90 -6.16 -0.21 2.57
C ALA A 90 -7.46 -0.95 2.93
N PRO A 91 -8.53 -0.80 2.15
CA PRO A 91 -9.73 -1.62 2.27
C PRO A 91 -9.46 -3.06 1.81
N GLY A 92 -10.32 -4.01 2.20
CA GLY A 92 -10.18 -5.41 1.79
C GLY A 92 -10.54 -5.62 0.33
N THR A 93 -10.02 -6.68 -0.30
CA THR A 93 -10.00 -6.79 -1.77
C THR A 93 -10.78 -7.96 -2.34
N ALA A 94 -10.90 -9.09 -1.64
CA ALA A 94 -11.51 -10.30 -2.21
C ALA A 94 -11.98 -11.29 -1.15
N ASN A 95 -13.05 -12.03 -1.42
CA ASN A 95 -13.51 -13.14 -0.58
C ASN A 95 -13.65 -14.42 -1.43
N PRO A 96 -12.79 -15.44 -1.26
CA PRO A 96 -11.75 -15.58 -0.24
C PRO A 96 -10.56 -14.61 -0.41
N GLN A 97 -9.75 -14.49 0.65
CA GLN A 97 -8.53 -13.67 0.65
C GLN A 97 -7.64 -13.99 -0.56
N LEU A 98 -7.07 -12.95 -1.18
CA LEU A 98 -6.04 -13.13 -2.19
C LEU A 98 -4.81 -13.82 -1.59
N ILE A 99 -4.17 -14.69 -2.37
CA ILE A 99 -2.96 -15.41 -1.96
C ILE A 99 -1.83 -15.19 -2.97
N ASN A 100 -0.60 -15.24 -2.47
CA ASN A 100 0.58 -15.25 -3.32
C ASN A 100 0.83 -16.67 -3.85
N MET A 101 0.40 -16.96 -5.08
CA MET A 101 0.55 -18.30 -5.67
C MET A 101 2.01 -18.72 -5.92
N MET A 102 2.97 -17.80 -5.83
CA MET A 102 4.41 -18.11 -5.88
C MET A 102 4.99 -18.52 -4.53
N ALA A 103 4.32 -18.20 -3.42
CA ALA A 103 4.78 -18.56 -2.08
C ALA A 103 4.16 -19.90 -1.64
N GLN A 104 4.96 -20.76 -1.01
CA GLN A 104 4.52 -22.08 -0.58
C GLN A 104 3.39 -22.02 0.47
N ASP A 105 3.41 -21.00 1.34
CA ASP A 105 2.39 -20.76 2.37
C ASP A 105 1.24 -19.86 1.86
N GLY A 106 1.31 -19.41 0.61
CA GLY A 106 0.36 -18.47 0.00
C GLY A 106 0.47 -17.05 0.54
N CYS A 107 1.49 -16.72 1.33
CA CYS A 107 1.65 -15.40 1.94
C CYS A 107 2.33 -14.41 1.00
N PHE A 108 1.80 -13.20 0.92
CA PHE A 108 2.59 -12.08 0.40
C PHE A 108 3.65 -11.70 1.44
N ALA A 109 4.90 -11.54 0.99
CA ALA A 109 5.90 -10.86 1.80
C ALA A 109 5.56 -9.36 1.91
N GLY A 110 6.09 -8.70 2.93
CA GLY A 110 5.81 -7.29 3.24
C GLY A 110 4.87 -7.13 4.43
N LEU A 111 4.14 -6.03 4.48
CA LEU A 111 3.34 -5.64 5.66
C LEU A 111 2.08 -4.87 5.26
N ARG A 112 0.93 -5.35 5.76
CA ARG A 112 -0.30 -4.57 5.82
C ARG A 112 -0.30 -3.76 7.11
N SER A 113 -0.48 -2.46 7.01
CA SER A 113 -0.53 -1.55 8.16
C SER A 113 -1.85 -0.80 8.19
N TYR A 114 -2.42 -0.65 9.38
CA TYR A 114 -3.49 0.31 9.64
C TYR A 114 -3.24 0.98 10.98
N THR A 115 -3.76 2.19 11.15
CA THR A 115 -3.61 2.96 12.38
C THR A 115 -4.82 2.78 13.29
N GLU A 116 -4.56 2.69 14.59
CA GLU A 116 -5.59 2.52 15.61
C GLU A 116 -5.23 3.32 16.87
N ASP A 117 -6.20 4.04 17.43
CA ASP A 117 -6.10 4.68 18.73
C ASP A 117 -7.00 3.95 19.74
N ILE A 118 -6.40 3.47 20.84
CA ILE A 118 -7.12 2.75 21.89
C ILE A 118 -7.68 3.76 22.91
N LEU A 119 -8.98 4.04 22.80
CA LEU A 119 -9.68 5.00 23.67
C LEU A 119 -10.09 4.41 25.04
N GLY A 120 -10.13 3.09 25.16
CA GLY A 120 -10.49 2.39 26.39
C GLY A 120 -10.29 0.89 26.28
N PRO A 121 -10.66 0.11 27.32
CA PRO A 121 -10.41 -1.34 27.35
C PRO A 121 -11.05 -2.12 26.19
N VAL A 122 -12.17 -1.62 25.65
CA VAL A 122 -12.95 -2.25 24.58
C VAL A 122 -13.29 -1.28 23.46
N THR A 123 -12.73 -0.07 23.46
CA THR A 123 -13.11 0.99 22.52
C THR A 123 -11.90 1.47 21.74
N ARG A 124 -12.00 1.44 20.41
CA ARG A 124 -10.92 1.74 19.49
C ARG A 124 -11.41 2.70 18.40
N GLN A 125 -10.57 3.65 18.01
CA GLN A 125 -10.70 4.38 16.74
C GLN A 125 -9.79 3.71 15.73
N VAL A 126 -10.31 3.38 14.55
CA VAL A 126 -9.57 2.66 13.51
C VAL A 126 -9.59 3.51 12.25
N ASP A 127 -8.50 3.46 11.48
CA ASP A 127 -8.47 3.97 10.12
C ASP A 127 -9.73 3.54 9.34
N ALA A 128 -10.55 4.54 8.97
CA ALA A 128 -11.85 4.32 8.35
C ALA A 128 -11.78 3.53 7.03
N ALA A 129 -10.75 3.73 6.22
CA ALA A 129 -10.61 3.01 4.95
C ALA A 129 -10.26 1.54 5.18
N SER A 130 -9.50 1.24 6.24
CA SER A 130 -9.12 -0.15 6.55
C SER A 130 -10.30 -1.07 6.90
N ILE A 131 -11.45 -0.48 7.27
CA ILE A 131 -12.72 -1.14 7.61
C ILE A 131 -13.88 -0.73 6.70
N SER A 132 -13.63 -0.07 5.58
CA SER A 132 -14.70 0.53 4.77
C SER A 132 -15.53 -0.48 3.98
N ASN A 133 -15.13 -1.75 3.93
CA ASN A 133 -15.85 -2.82 3.25
C ASN A 133 -15.70 -4.16 3.99
N PRO A 134 -16.55 -5.16 3.69
CA PRO A 134 -16.52 -6.46 4.38
C PRO A 134 -15.59 -7.49 3.72
N TYR A 135 -14.86 -7.13 2.66
CA TYR A 135 -13.93 -8.05 2.03
C TYR A 135 -12.74 -8.25 2.96
N PRO A 136 -12.19 -9.47 3.06
CA PRO A 136 -10.94 -9.65 3.77
C PRO A 136 -9.78 -9.15 2.89
N HIS A 137 -8.68 -8.80 3.54
CA HIS A 137 -7.43 -8.42 2.89
C HIS A 137 -6.65 -9.65 2.41
N GLY A 138 -5.62 -9.41 1.61
CA GLY A 138 -4.73 -10.44 1.12
C GLY A 138 -4.02 -11.13 2.26
N LYS A 139 -3.65 -12.39 2.03
CA LYS A 139 -2.98 -13.23 3.02
C LYS A 139 -1.55 -12.73 3.23
N MET A 140 -1.33 -11.88 4.24
CA MET A 140 -0.03 -11.27 4.54
C MET A 140 0.11 -10.87 6.02
N ALA A 141 1.34 -10.55 6.44
CA ALA A 141 1.58 -10.07 7.80
C ALA A 141 0.88 -8.71 8.01
N THR A 142 0.35 -8.49 9.21
CA THR A 142 -0.46 -7.30 9.53
C THR A 142 0.05 -6.62 10.80
N ALA A 143 0.15 -5.29 10.79
CA ALA A 143 0.38 -4.46 11.96
C ALA A 143 -0.78 -3.47 12.19
N ALA A 144 -1.31 -3.46 13.42
CA ALA A 144 -2.14 -2.38 13.94
C ALA A 144 -1.23 -1.39 14.66
N LEU A 145 -1.02 -0.23 14.05
CA LEU A 145 -0.09 0.79 14.49
C LEU A 145 -0.74 1.66 15.56
N HIS A 146 -0.17 1.65 16.75
CA HIS A 146 -0.63 2.47 17.88
C HIS A 146 0.29 3.68 18.11
N TRP A 147 -0.25 4.76 18.69
CA TRP A 147 0.52 5.98 18.93
C TRP A 147 1.34 5.95 20.25
N ASP A 148 0.72 5.52 21.35
CA ASP A 148 1.22 5.74 22.71
C ASP A 148 1.53 4.43 23.47
N ARG A 149 1.60 3.31 22.76
CA ARG A 149 1.74 1.96 23.33
C ARG A 149 2.23 0.98 22.27
N ASP A 150 2.52 -0.23 22.71
CA ASP A 150 2.83 -1.34 21.82
C ASP A 150 1.75 -1.51 20.76
N SER A 151 2.21 -1.58 19.51
CA SER A 151 1.41 -1.95 18.36
C SER A 151 1.02 -3.44 18.46
N GLU A 152 0.08 -3.89 17.64
CA GLU A 152 -0.20 -5.33 17.48
C GLU A 152 0.36 -5.82 16.15
N TYR A 153 1.09 -6.94 16.15
CA TYR A 153 1.62 -7.56 14.93
C TYR A 153 1.21 -9.02 14.84
N THR A 154 0.70 -9.40 13.67
CA THR A 154 0.38 -10.79 13.35
C THR A 154 1.19 -11.23 12.13
N PRO A 155 2.12 -12.19 12.27
CA PRO A 155 2.85 -12.74 11.14
C PRO A 155 1.93 -13.62 10.27
N CYS A 156 2.27 -13.76 8.99
CA CYS A 156 1.58 -14.68 8.07
C CYS A 156 2.08 -16.13 8.29
N PRO A 157 1.25 -17.20 8.19
CA PRO A 157 -0.17 -17.25 7.78
C PRO A 157 -1.16 -17.06 8.94
N GLY A 158 -0.80 -16.34 10.00
CA GLY A 158 -1.71 -16.04 11.10
C GLY A 158 -2.99 -15.35 10.60
N LYS A 159 -4.07 -15.45 11.39
CA LYS A 159 -5.30 -14.70 11.11
C LYS A 159 -4.94 -13.22 11.16
N ALA A 160 -4.90 -12.54 10.02
CA ALA A 160 -4.87 -11.10 10.00
C ALA A 160 -6.09 -10.66 10.83
N ASN A 161 -5.87 -10.18 12.05
CA ASN A 161 -6.95 -9.62 12.85
C ASN A 161 -7.40 -8.39 12.07
N ALA A 162 -8.40 -8.59 11.20
CA ALA A 162 -9.08 -7.48 10.58
C ALA A 162 -9.63 -6.64 11.73
N PRO A 163 -9.53 -5.31 11.64
CA PRO A 163 -10.34 -4.50 12.53
C PRO A 163 -11.81 -4.94 12.33
N GLY A 164 -12.41 -5.41 13.43
CA GLY A 164 -13.74 -6.03 13.47
C GLY A 164 -13.76 -7.46 14.00
N GLU A 165 -12.65 -8.20 13.94
CA GLU A 165 -12.55 -9.55 14.54
C GLU A 165 -12.25 -9.51 16.04
N ARG A 166 -11.91 -8.34 16.57
CA ARG A 166 -11.58 -8.13 17.98
C ARG A 166 -12.85 -7.86 18.80
N HIS A 167 -12.87 -8.32 20.04
CA HIS A 167 -13.95 -7.99 20.96
C HIS A 167 -13.90 -6.49 21.31
N GLY A 168 -14.93 -5.73 20.94
CA GLY A 168 -15.03 -4.32 21.30
C GLY A 168 -15.93 -3.51 20.39
N THR A 169 -16.00 -2.21 20.66
CA THR A 169 -16.61 -1.20 19.79
C THR A 169 -15.50 -0.49 19.01
N GLU A 170 -15.62 -0.52 17.69
CA GLU A 170 -14.69 0.14 16.78
C GLU A 170 -15.40 1.31 16.09
N PHE A 171 -14.70 2.43 16.00
CA PHE A 171 -15.19 3.64 15.32
C PHE A 171 -14.25 3.98 14.16
N ALA A 172 -14.83 4.15 12.97
CA ALA A 172 -14.11 4.66 11.81
C ALA A 172 -13.66 6.11 12.05
N GLU A 173 -12.37 6.41 11.89
CA GLU A 173 -11.79 7.74 12.05
C GLU A 173 -10.89 8.08 10.85
N TRP A 174 -11.33 9.01 10.01
CA TRP A 174 -10.59 9.44 8.82
C TRP A 174 -9.33 10.23 9.15
N ARG A 175 -9.21 10.84 10.33
CA ARG A 175 -7.95 11.52 10.74
C ARG A 175 -6.79 10.54 10.95
N LEU A 176 -7.08 9.26 11.15
CA LEU A 176 -6.07 8.20 11.24
C LEU A 176 -5.50 7.80 9.88
N HIS A 177 -6.16 8.22 8.79
CA HIS A 177 -5.84 7.85 7.41
C HIS A 177 -4.82 8.78 6.72
N TRP A 178 -4.09 9.60 7.47
CA TRP A 178 -3.13 10.55 6.91
C TRP A 178 -1.67 10.15 7.19
N GLN A 179 -0.73 10.69 6.43
CA GLN A 179 0.69 10.37 6.52
C GLN A 179 1.24 10.53 7.94
N GLU A 180 0.83 11.61 8.61
CA GLU A 180 1.22 11.96 9.98
C GLU A 180 0.76 10.94 11.01
N SER A 181 -0.20 10.10 10.65
CA SER A 181 -0.65 8.98 11.46
C SER A 181 0.19 7.72 11.22
N TYR A 182 0.74 7.49 10.03
CA TYR A 182 1.47 6.26 9.74
C TYR A 182 2.97 6.37 10.03
N GLU A 183 3.61 7.41 9.50
CA GLU A 183 5.08 7.53 9.54
C GLU A 183 5.65 7.54 10.96
N PRO A 184 5.15 8.37 11.89
CA PRO A 184 5.68 8.39 13.26
C PRO A 184 5.44 7.07 14.00
N ARG A 185 4.33 6.40 13.73
CA ARG A 185 3.99 5.12 14.37
C ARG A 185 4.88 3.98 13.87
N LEU A 186 5.19 3.93 12.57
CA LEU A 186 6.16 2.97 12.01
C LEU A 186 7.59 3.24 12.53
N LYS A 187 8.00 4.51 12.56
CA LYS A 187 9.33 4.92 13.05
C LYS A 187 9.56 4.56 14.52
N ASN A 188 8.50 4.57 15.32
CA ASN A 188 8.53 4.30 16.76
C ASN A 188 7.81 3.00 17.14
N ILE A 189 7.64 2.07 16.19
CA ILE A 189 6.85 0.87 16.43
C ILE A 189 7.47 -0.02 17.52
N THR A 190 6.64 -0.46 18.47
CA THR A 190 7.04 -1.36 19.55
C THR A 190 6.12 -2.58 19.68
N PHE A 191 6.69 -3.72 20.08
CA PHE A 191 5.98 -4.95 20.45
C PHE A 191 6.62 -5.57 21.69
N GLY A 192 5.82 -5.92 22.70
CA GLY A 192 6.35 -6.50 23.94
C GLY A 192 7.34 -5.57 24.66
N GLY A 193 7.18 -4.24 24.52
CA GLY A 193 8.07 -3.23 25.07
C GLY A 193 9.40 -3.04 24.31
N HIS A 194 9.59 -3.69 23.16
CA HIS A 194 10.80 -3.58 22.35
C HIS A 194 10.51 -2.81 21.07
N ARG A 195 11.46 -1.98 20.61
CA ARG A 195 11.38 -1.23 19.36
C ARG A 195 11.77 -2.13 18.18
N HIS A 196 10.96 -2.13 17.13
CA HIS A 196 11.17 -2.97 15.94
C HIS A 196 11.29 -2.18 14.63
N SER A 197 11.41 -0.85 14.68
CA SER A 197 11.44 0.01 13.48
C SER A 197 12.58 -0.27 12.52
N ASP A 198 13.66 -0.88 13.01
CA ASP A 198 14.89 -1.13 12.25
C ASP A 198 14.96 -2.60 11.75
N GLU A 199 13.90 -3.38 12.01
CA GLU A 199 13.78 -4.78 11.61
C GLU A 199 12.81 -4.91 10.41
N GLU A 200 13.02 -5.93 9.58
CA GLU A 200 12.03 -6.29 8.57
C GLU A 200 10.80 -6.97 9.22
N PRO A 201 9.57 -6.68 8.76
CA PRO A 201 9.22 -5.92 7.55
C PRO A 201 9.08 -4.39 7.76
N PHE A 202 9.38 -3.86 8.95
CA PHE A 202 9.07 -2.48 9.34
C PHE A 202 9.98 -1.45 8.70
N THR A 203 11.27 -1.75 8.50
CA THR A 203 12.20 -0.87 7.77
C THR A 203 11.71 -0.63 6.34
N SER A 204 11.35 -1.69 5.61
CA SER A 204 10.81 -1.56 4.26
C SER A 204 9.41 -0.93 4.24
N ALA A 205 8.60 -1.14 5.28
CA ALA A 205 7.32 -0.44 5.43
C ALA A 205 7.51 1.07 5.67
N ALA A 206 8.52 1.50 6.43
CA ALA A 206 8.82 2.92 6.62
C ALA A 206 9.24 3.61 5.30
N LEU A 207 9.97 2.91 4.43
CA LEU A 207 10.25 3.35 3.07
C LEU A 207 8.96 3.40 2.22
N GLY A 208 8.18 2.32 2.26
CA GLY A 208 6.97 2.17 1.46
C GLY A 208 5.90 3.21 1.79
N VAL A 209 5.73 3.59 3.06
CA VAL A 209 4.72 4.58 3.47
C VAL A 209 5.03 5.95 2.87
N LEU A 210 6.30 6.38 2.92
CA LEU A 210 6.72 7.65 2.33
C LEU A 210 6.38 7.65 0.84
N MET A 211 6.81 6.62 0.10
CA MET A 211 6.55 6.53 -1.34
C MET A 211 5.06 6.44 -1.68
N ALA A 212 4.26 5.74 -0.87
CA ALA A 212 2.81 5.66 -1.05
C ALA A 212 2.14 7.04 -0.92
N PHE A 213 2.51 7.84 0.08
CA PHE A 213 2.00 9.20 0.23
C PHE A 213 2.57 10.16 -0.82
N LYS A 214 3.85 10.04 -1.18
CA LYS A 214 4.45 10.84 -2.26
C LYS A 214 3.90 10.55 -3.64
N THR A 215 3.17 9.45 -3.81
CA THR A 215 2.43 9.19 -5.05
C THR A 215 1.32 10.23 -5.30
N TYR A 216 0.83 10.91 -4.26
CA TYR A 216 -0.14 12.01 -4.39
C TYR A 216 0.50 13.37 -4.67
N ASP A 217 1.83 13.49 -4.60
CA ASP A 217 2.57 14.74 -4.80
C ASP A 217 2.99 14.91 -6.27
N ASN A 218 3.44 16.11 -6.63
CA ASN A 218 4.09 16.34 -7.92
C ASN A 218 5.47 15.69 -8.02
N THR A 219 5.90 15.46 -9.26
CA THR A 219 7.13 14.72 -9.58
C THR A 219 8.35 15.25 -8.84
N ARG A 220 8.53 16.58 -8.84
CA ARG A 220 9.70 17.20 -8.21
C ARG A 220 9.66 17.02 -6.70
N HIS A 221 8.54 17.35 -6.06
CA HIS A 221 8.41 17.22 -4.61
C HIS A 221 8.53 15.76 -4.14
N ALA A 222 7.94 14.82 -4.87
CA ALA A 222 8.06 13.39 -4.60
C ALA A 222 9.52 12.90 -4.70
N ALA A 223 10.23 13.29 -5.78
CA ALA A 223 11.63 12.96 -5.98
C ALA A 223 12.52 13.53 -4.85
N ASP A 224 12.37 14.83 -4.56
CA ASP A 224 13.18 15.54 -3.56
C ASP A 224 12.99 14.94 -2.15
N GLN A 225 11.74 14.70 -1.73
CA GLN A 225 11.43 14.18 -0.40
C GLN A 225 11.91 12.73 -0.21
N VAL A 226 11.73 11.88 -1.23
CA VAL A 226 12.23 10.50 -1.17
C VAL A 226 13.74 10.47 -1.15
N GLN A 227 14.42 11.25 -2.00
CA GLN A 227 15.88 11.30 -2.02
C GLN A 227 16.47 11.91 -0.74
N GLN A 228 15.82 12.92 -0.15
CA GLN A 228 16.24 13.49 1.14
C GLN A 228 16.20 12.45 2.26
N THR A 229 15.17 11.59 2.28
CA THR A 229 14.98 10.58 3.33
C THR A 229 15.78 9.31 3.06
N PHE A 230 15.88 8.91 1.78
CA PHE A 230 16.51 7.70 1.30
C PHE A 230 17.40 8.02 0.09
N PRO A 231 18.65 8.48 0.30
CA PRO A 231 19.50 9.05 -0.76
C PRO A 231 19.80 8.13 -1.95
N SER A 232 19.72 6.82 -1.78
CA SER A 232 19.93 5.89 -2.88
C SER A 232 18.70 5.72 -3.78
N TRP A 233 17.51 6.11 -3.33
CA TRP A 233 16.25 5.94 -4.05
C TRP A 233 15.94 7.15 -4.92
N LYS A 234 15.53 6.87 -6.16
CA LYS A 234 15.26 7.88 -7.19
C LYS A 234 13.89 7.64 -7.81
N LEU A 235 13.16 8.71 -8.13
CA LEU A 235 11.94 8.63 -8.93
C LEU A 235 12.33 8.45 -10.41
N VAL A 236 11.95 7.33 -11.01
CA VAL A 236 12.39 6.94 -12.36
C VAL A 236 11.25 6.81 -13.37
N ALA A 237 10.01 6.83 -12.88
CA ALA A 237 8.81 6.98 -13.70
C ALA A 237 7.67 7.56 -12.85
N GLN A 238 6.86 8.41 -13.47
CA GLN A 238 5.55 8.81 -12.99
C GLN A 238 4.64 8.90 -14.21
N GLU A 239 3.49 8.25 -14.14
CA GLU A 239 2.44 8.35 -15.13
C GLU A 239 1.12 8.64 -14.42
N THR A 240 0.38 9.62 -14.92
CA THR A 240 -0.89 10.04 -14.31
C THR A 240 -2.01 9.91 -15.32
N VAL A 241 -3.03 9.12 -15.00
CA VAL A 241 -4.30 9.15 -15.76
C VAL A 241 -5.15 10.26 -15.19
N VAL A 242 -5.60 11.17 -16.05
CA VAL A 242 -6.56 12.20 -15.69
C VAL A 242 -7.93 11.83 -16.23
N SER A 243 -8.93 11.82 -15.36
CA SER A 243 -10.30 11.47 -15.72
C SER A 243 -11.34 12.47 -15.21
N GLY A 244 -12.54 12.43 -15.80
CA GLY A 244 -13.67 13.27 -15.42
C GLY A 244 -13.57 14.75 -15.86
N ARG A 245 -14.61 15.54 -15.53
CA ARG A 245 -14.73 16.96 -15.87
C ARG A 245 -15.22 17.79 -14.69
N GLY A 246 -14.81 19.06 -14.63
CA GLY A 246 -15.25 20.00 -13.61
C GLY A 246 -15.04 19.47 -12.19
N GLY A 247 -16.10 19.42 -11.38
CA GLY A 247 -16.06 18.89 -10.00
C GLY A 247 -16.11 17.36 -9.88
N PHE A 248 -15.83 16.63 -10.96
CA PHE A 248 -15.67 15.17 -11.02
C PHE A 248 -14.30 14.78 -11.56
N TYR A 249 -13.34 15.69 -11.45
CA TYR A 249 -11.97 15.51 -11.87
C TYR A 249 -11.25 14.56 -10.92
N ASP A 250 -10.50 13.62 -11.48
CA ASP A 250 -9.70 12.62 -10.76
C ASP A 250 -8.33 12.46 -11.44
N GLU A 251 -7.31 12.19 -10.63
CA GLU A 251 -5.95 11.91 -11.05
C GLU A 251 -5.47 10.63 -10.38
N ASP A 252 -5.08 9.68 -11.21
CA ASP A 252 -4.55 8.39 -10.78
C ASP A 252 -3.04 8.32 -11.08
N PRO A 253 -2.18 8.95 -10.26
CA PRO A 253 -0.75 8.84 -10.41
C PRO A 253 -0.26 7.44 -10.02
N VAL A 254 0.67 6.94 -10.83
CA VAL A 254 1.43 5.72 -10.61
C VAL A 254 2.91 6.07 -10.73
N MET A 255 3.70 5.69 -9.73
CA MET A 255 5.13 6.00 -9.69
C MET A 255 5.99 4.73 -9.60
N ILE A 256 7.22 4.84 -10.08
CA ILE A 256 8.28 3.85 -9.87
C ILE A 256 9.46 4.57 -9.24
N PHE A 257 9.83 4.16 -8.04
CA PHE A 257 11.08 4.52 -7.40
C PHE A 257 12.08 3.38 -7.57
N GLN A 258 13.36 3.69 -7.76
CA GLN A 258 14.42 2.69 -7.89
C GLN A 258 15.58 3.02 -6.96
N ASP A 259 16.07 2.01 -6.24
CA ASP A 259 17.33 2.08 -5.52
C ASP A 259 18.50 2.01 -6.51
N SER A 260 19.29 3.08 -6.57
CA SER A 260 20.45 3.21 -7.45
C SER A 260 21.59 2.23 -7.14
N THR A 261 21.59 1.61 -5.95
CA THR A 261 22.62 0.64 -5.56
C THR A 261 22.22 -0.78 -5.92
N THR A 262 20.96 -1.14 -5.67
CA THR A 262 20.49 -2.53 -5.80
C THR A 262 19.65 -2.79 -7.05
N PHE A 263 19.16 -1.73 -7.70
CA PHE A 263 18.17 -1.75 -8.78
C PHE A 263 16.82 -2.35 -8.36
N ASP A 264 16.57 -2.52 -7.05
CA ASP A 264 15.23 -2.85 -6.57
C ASP A 264 14.31 -1.64 -6.81
N CYS A 265 13.07 -1.93 -7.18
CA CYS A 265 12.06 -0.91 -7.45
C CYS A 265 10.90 -1.02 -6.48
N MET A 266 10.34 0.14 -6.14
CA MET A 266 9.06 0.29 -5.47
C MET A 266 8.08 0.85 -6.49
N PHE A 267 7.07 0.05 -6.84
CA PHE A 267 5.95 0.44 -7.67
C PHE A 267 4.84 0.96 -6.76
N THR A 268 4.35 2.18 -6.99
CA THR A 268 3.33 2.78 -6.14
C THR A 268 2.14 3.26 -6.95
N ILE A 269 0.95 3.06 -6.38
CA ILE A 269 -0.32 3.43 -6.98
C ILE A 269 -1.04 4.31 -5.96
N ALA A 270 -1.49 5.49 -6.38
CA ALA A 270 -2.33 6.33 -5.53
C ALA A 270 -3.70 5.69 -5.32
N GLY A 271 -4.27 5.92 -4.15
CA GLY A 271 -5.70 5.72 -3.94
C GLY A 271 -6.51 6.93 -4.42
N ILE A 272 -7.77 6.97 -4.00
CA ILE A 272 -8.68 8.10 -4.23
C ILE A 272 -8.04 9.39 -3.72
N ASN A 273 -8.02 10.42 -4.58
CA ASN A 273 -7.51 11.74 -4.21
C ASN A 273 -8.65 12.71 -3.82
N TYR A 274 -9.90 12.37 -4.13
CA TYR A 274 -11.10 13.17 -3.86
C TYR A 274 -12.24 12.40 -3.15
N PHE A 275 -12.24 12.48 -1.80
CA PHE A 275 -13.19 11.76 -0.93
C PHE A 275 -14.68 12.02 -1.18
N GLY A 276 -15.05 13.18 -1.71
CA GLY A 276 -16.45 13.61 -1.77
C GLY A 276 -17.32 12.81 -2.75
N LYS A 277 -16.76 12.10 -3.73
CA LYS A 277 -17.53 11.46 -4.81
C LYS A 277 -16.99 10.10 -5.30
N GLU A 278 -15.67 9.92 -5.38
CA GLU A 278 -15.05 8.63 -5.77
C GLU A 278 -15.26 7.54 -4.72
N LEU A 279 -15.57 7.92 -3.49
CA LEU A 279 -15.89 6.95 -2.44
C LEU A 279 -17.06 6.04 -2.87
N SER A 280 -18.02 6.53 -3.69
CA SER A 280 -19.14 5.72 -4.14
C SER A 280 -18.74 4.54 -5.05
N SER A 281 -17.76 4.71 -5.95
CA SER A 281 -17.23 3.62 -6.78
C SER A 281 -16.30 2.71 -5.98
N ALA A 282 -15.51 3.26 -5.05
CA ALA A 282 -14.73 2.46 -4.11
C ALA A 282 -15.57 1.71 -3.07
N MET A 283 -16.83 2.09 -2.88
CA MET A 283 -17.81 1.40 -2.02
C MET A 283 -18.72 0.45 -2.82
N ALA A 284 -18.47 0.23 -4.11
CA ALA A 284 -19.24 -0.73 -4.89
C ALA A 284 -19.06 -2.16 -4.34
N VAL A 285 -20.06 -2.68 -3.64
CA VAL A 285 -20.04 -4.00 -2.99
C VAL A 285 -20.15 -5.20 -3.93
N SER A 286 -20.04 -5.00 -5.26
CA SER A 286 -20.08 -6.10 -6.22
C SER A 286 -18.74 -6.83 -6.27
N SER A 287 -18.81 -8.14 -6.54
CA SER A 287 -17.62 -8.96 -6.80
C SER A 287 -17.57 -9.44 -8.24
N GLY A 288 -16.36 -9.66 -8.73
CA GLY A 288 -16.05 -10.15 -10.07
C GLY A 288 -14.95 -11.21 -10.06
N HIS A 289 -14.53 -11.60 -11.26
CA HIS A 289 -13.44 -12.55 -11.49
C HIS A 289 -12.23 -11.78 -12.01
N PHE A 290 -11.08 -11.91 -11.36
CA PHE A 290 -9.87 -11.17 -11.73
C PHE A 290 -8.64 -12.06 -11.71
N CYS A 291 -7.91 -12.17 -12.81
CA CYS A 291 -6.71 -13.01 -12.92
C CYS A 291 -6.93 -14.46 -12.43
N GLY A 292 -8.16 -14.98 -12.56
CA GLY A 292 -8.62 -16.30 -12.11
C GLY A 292 -8.90 -16.42 -10.60
N PHE A 293 -8.87 -15.32 -9.85
CA PHE A 293 -9.42 -15.24 -8.50
C PHE A 293 -10.90 -14.89 -8.57
N GLU A 294 -11.68 -15.49 -7.69
CA GLU A 294 -13.12 -15.28 -7.55
C GLU A 294 -13.41 -14.29 -6.42
N GLY A 295 -14.59 -13.66 -6.46
CA GLY A 295 -15.04 -12.85 -5.33
C GLY A 295 -14.23 -11.58 -5.12
N VAL A 296 -13.59 -11.06 -6.16
CA VAL A 296 -12.73 -9.87 -6.12
C VAL A 296 -13.56 -8.60 -6.20
N HIS A 297 -13.27 -7.59 -5.40
CA HIS A 297 -14.00 -6.31 -5.38
C HIS A 297 -13.98 -5.64 -6.76
N GLN A 298 -15.16 -5.54 -7.39
CA GLN A 298 -15.31 -5.15 -8.80
C GLN A 298 -14.71 -3.77 -9.08
N GLY A 299 -14.99 -2.78 -8.23
CA GLY A 299 -14.49 -1.42 -8.43
C GLY A 299 -12.96 -1.30 -8.43
N TYR A 300 -12.27 -2.12 -7.62
CA TYR A 300 -10.80 -2.11 -7.57
C TYR A 300 -10.19 -2.83 -8.76
N MET A 301 -10.81 -3.93 -9.20
CA MET A 301 -10.44 -4.61 -10.45
C MET A 301 -10.59 -3.68 -11.65
N ASP A 302 -11.74 -3.02 -11.79
CA ASP A 302 -12.02 -2.14 -12.94
C ASP A 302 -11.03 -0.98 -12.99
N GLN A 303 -10.71 -0.38 -11.83
CA GLN A 303 -9.71 0.67 -11.74
C GLN A 303 -8.32 0.16 -12.13
N LEU A 304 -7.88 -0.99 -11.62
CA LEU A 304 -6.58 -1.55 -11.96
C LEU A 304 -6.46 -1.92 -13.45
N LEU A 305 -7.53 -2.49 -14.04
CA LEU A 305 -7.57 -2.82 -15.47
C LEU A 305 -7.55 -1.55 -16.34
N GLN A 306 -8.24 -0.49 -15.92
CA GLN A 306 -8.19 0.81 -16.59
C GLN A 306 -6.78 1.38 -16.59
N LEU A 307 -6.11 1.39 -15.43
CA LEU A 307 -4.72 1.84 -15.33
C LEU A 307 -3.78 0.96 -16.18
N GLY A 308 -4.01 -0.36 -16.19
CA GLY A 308 -3.29 -1.30 -17.04
C GLY A 308 -3.46 -0.98 -18.53
N ASP A 309 -4.68 -0.75 -18.99
CA ASP A 309 -4.93 -0.48 -20.42
C ASP A 309 -4.29 0.85 -20.89
N ILE A 310 -4.18 1.84 -20.01
CA ILE A 310 -3.70 3.19 -20.37
C ILE A 310 -2.19 3.36 -20.10
N LEU A 311 -1.72 2.99 -18.91
CA LEU A 311 -0.36 3.31 -18.44
C LEU A 311 0.64 2.18 -18.69
N TRP A 312 0.18 0.92 -18.76
CA TRP A 312 1.08 -0.23 -18.77
C TRP A 312 2.11 -0.24 -19.91
N PRO A 313 1.79 0.18 -21.14
CA PRO A 313 2.80 0.25 -22.21
C PRO A 313 4.01 1.13 -21.87
N ARG A 314 3.85 2.11 -20.97
CA ARG A 314 4.93 3.02 -20.51
C ARG A 314 5.66 2.47 -19.28
N LEU A 315 4.94 1.82 -18.38
CA LEU A 315 5.47 1.29 -17.12
C LEU A 315 6.22 -0.03 -17.31
N GLN A 316 5.70 -0.93 -18.16
CA GLN A 316 6.21 -2.29 -18.35
C GLN A 316 7.72 -2.33 -18.73
N PRO A 317 8.23 -1.50 -19.66
CA PRO A 317 9.66 -1.50 -19.99
C PRO A 317 10.55 -1.07 -18.80
N LYS A 318 10.04 -0.24 -17.90
CA LYS A 318 10.76 0.25 -16.71
C LYS A 318 10.81 -0.83 -15.64
N LEU A 319 9.68 -1.48 -15.36
CA LEU A 319 9.62 -2.62 -14.44
C LEU A 319 10.50 -3.79 -14.89
N GLY A 320 10.66 -4.00 -16.20
CA GLY A 320 11.59 -4.98 -16.75
C GLY A 320 13.05 -4.75 -16.35
N LYS A 321 13.45 -3.50 -16.11
CA LYS A 321 14.82 -3.11 -15.74
C LYS A 321 15.08 -3.13 -14.22
N CYS A 322 14.08 -3.46 -13.42
CA CYS A 322 14.22 -3.63 -11.99
C CYS A 322 14.83 -5.01 -11.65
N ARG A 323 15.71 -5.08 -10.65
CA ARG A 323 16.18 -6.35 -10.09
C ARG A 323 15.05 -7.12 -9.43
N SER A 324 14.25 -6.41 -8.63
CA SER A 324 13.00 -6.89 -8.05
C SER A 324 12.00 -5.73 -7.95
N VAL A 325 10.71 -6.05 -7.89
CA VAL A 325 9.63 -5.06 -7.78
C VAL A 325 8.86 -5.35 -6.50
N SER A 326 8.73 -4.36 -5.61
CA SER A 326 7.76 -4.37 -4.51
C SER A 326 6.63 -3.39 -4.84
N CYS A 327 5.43 -3.62 -4.30
CA CYS A 327 4.29 -2.71 -4.48
C CYS A 327 3.98 -2.01 -3.16
N SER A 328 3.80 -0.70 -3.18
CA SER A 328 3.38 0.08 -2.02
C SER A 328 2.20 0.99 -2.35
N GLY A 329 1.18 1.03 -1.49
CA GLY A 329 0.00 1.85 -1.73
C GLY A 329 -0.75 2.23 -0.47
N HIS A 330 -1.32 3.43 -0.50
CA HIS A 330 -2.16 3.99 0.56
C HIS A 330 -3.63 3.93 0.15
N SER A 331 -4.53 3.72 1.11
CA SER A 331 -5.99 3.70 0.85
C SER A 331 -6.35 2.69 -0.25
N MET A 332 -7.20 3.08 -1.20
CA MET A 332 -7.49 2.30 -2.41
C MET A 332 -6.21 1.88 -3.18
N GLY A 333 -5.15 2.69 -3.20
CA GLY A 333 -3.89 2.33 -3.85
C GLY A 333 -3.22 1.09 -3.24
N GLY A 334 -3.39 0.86 -1.93
CA GLY A 334 -2.95 -0.37 -1.27
C GLY A 334 -3.76 -1.59 -1.71
N ALA A 335 -5.08 -1.43 -1.89
CA ALA A 335 -5.94 -2.49 -2.44
C ALA A 335 -5.57 -2.83 -3.90
N LEU A 336 -5.27 -1.82 -4.72
CA LEU A 336 -4.78 -2.00 -6.09
C LEU A 336 -3.43 -2.71 -6.11
N CYS A 337 -2.51 -2.36 -5.21
CA CYS A 337 -1.22 -3.05 -5.07
C CYS A 337 -1.38 -4.53 -4.72
N GLU A 338 -2.31 -4.86 -3.84
CA GLU A 338 -2.60 -6.25 -3.48
C GLU A 338 -3.14 -7.05 -4.68
N LEU A 339 -4.10 -6.49 -5.41
CA LEU A 339 -4.66 -7.09 -6.63
C LEU A 339 -3.60 -7.28 -7.71
N PHE A 340 -2.81 -6.24 -7.98
CA PHE A 340 -1.71 -6.28 -8.93
C PHE A 340 -0.73 -7.41 -8.59
N SER A 341 -0.34 -7.49 -7.32
CA SER A 341 0.62 -8.50 -6.85
C SER A 341 0.06 -9.90 -6.92
N ALA A 342 -1.21 -10.11 -6.54
CA ALA A 342 -1.90 -11.39 -6.67
C ALA A 342 -1.97 -11.84 -8.13
N CYS A 343 -2.30 -10.91 -9.03
CA CYS A 343 -2.40 -11.17 -10.45
C CYS A 343 -1.05 -11.60 -11.05
N VAL A 344 -0.01 -10.77 -10.89
CA VAL A 344 1.33 -11.03 -11.42
C VAL A 344 1.90 -12.32 -10.82
N ASN A 345 1.75 -12.54 -9.52
CA ASN A 345 2.26 -13.75 -8.87
C ASN A 345 1.39 -14.99 -9.13
N SER A 346 0.25 -14.87 -9.81
CA SER A 346 -0.54 -16.05 -10.21
C SER A 346 0.15 -16.89 -11.30
N GLN A 347 1.02 -16.26 -12.11
CA GLN A 347 1.67 -16.85 -13.29
C GLN A 347 0.69 -17.54 -14.27
N ARG A 348 -0.58 -17.11 -14.29
CA ARG A 348 -1.61 -17.65 -15.18
C ARG A 348 -1.47 -17.06 -16.58
N ASN A 349 -0.44 -17.51 -17.30
CA ASN A 349 -0.05 -17.00 -18.62
C ASN A 349 -1.16 -17.08 -19.70
N ASN A 350 -2.22 -17.86 -19.48
CA ASN A 350 -3.37 -17.96 -20.37
C ASN A 350 -4.48 -16.94 -20.07
N ASN A 351 -4.46 -16.27 -18.91
CA ASN A 351 -5.46 -15.30 -18.49
C ASN A 351 -5.19 -13.91 -19.13
N SER A 352 -6.25 -13.22 -19.57
CA SER A 352 -6.16 -11.91 -20.22
C SER A 352 -5.66 -10.80 -19.29
N ASP A 353 -6.17 -10.78 -18.07
CA ASP A 353 -5.87 -9.77 -17.05
C ASP A 353 -4.40 -9.87 -16.63
N TYR A 354 -3.91 -11.10 -16.45
CA TYR A 354 -2.49 -11.37 -16.22
C TYR A 354 -1.61 -10.78 -17.34
N LYS A 355 -1.98 -11.00 -18.61
CA LYS A 355 -1.23 -10.46 -19.75
C LYS A 355 -1.21 -8.93 -19.78
N LYS A 356 -2.26 -8.28 -19.30
CA LYS A 356 -2.36 -6.81 -19.21
C LYS A 356 -1.46 -6.21 -18.12
N LEU A 357 -1.09 -6.99 -17.10
CA LEU A 357 -0.39 -6.50 -15.91
C LEU A 357 1.00 -7.14 -15.72
N THR A 358 1.43 -8.04 -16.61
CA THR A 358 2.74 -8.69 -16.53
C THR A 358 3.80 -7.95 -17.37
N TRP A 359 5.06 -8.19 -17.05
CA TRP A 359 6.22 -7.65 -17.79
C TRP A 359 7.23 -8.74 -18.12
N THR A 360 8.13 -8.45 -19.04
CA THR A 360 9.28 -9.31 -19.33
C THR A 360 10.46 -8.83 -18.51
N PRO A 361 10.98 -9.61 -17.54
CA PRO A 361 12.19 -9.24 -16.83
C PRO A 361 13.39 -9.11 -17.79
N GLN A 362 14.14 -8.03 -17.65
CA GLN A 362 15.35 -7.70 -18.40
C GLN A 362 16.54 -7.64 -17.44
N ALA A 363 17.76 -7.52 -17.97
CA ALA A 363 18.94 -7.27 -17.15
C ALA A 363 18.70 -6.01 -16.29
N PRO A 364 18.94 -6.05 -14.97
CA PRO A 364 18.74 -4.88 -14.13
C PRO A 364 19.59 -3.71 -14.62
N GLU A 365 19.00 -2.53 -14.70
CA GLU A 365 19.62 -1.32 -15.23
C GLU A 365 19.21 -0.12 -14.40
N LEU A 366 20.16 0.78 -14.13
CA LEU A 366 19.87 2.07 -13.52
C LEU A 366 19.03 2.91 -14.49
N LEU A 367 17.80 3.17 -14.12
CA LEU A 367 16.91 4.04 -14.87
C LEU A 367 17.28 5.51 -14.63
N PRO A 368 17.12 6.38 -15.64
CA PRO A 368 17.31 7.81 -15.44
C PRO A 368 16.26 8.34 -14.46
N GLU A 369 16.71 9.19 -13.54
CA GLU A 369 15.84 9.97 -12.67
C GLU A 369 15.04 10.96 -13.50
N ILE A 370 13.75 11.13 -13.16
CA ILE A 370 12.86 12.06 -13.85
C ILE A 370 12.60 13.29 -12.99
N THR A 371 12.48 14.45 -13.65
CA THR A 371 12.08 15.71 -13.00
C THR A 371 10.67 16.15 -13.40
N GLU A 372 10.09 15.50 -14.41
CA GLU A 372 8.77 15.75 -14.96
C GLU A 372 8.04 14.42 -15.20
N GLY A 373 6.78 14.36 -14.80
CA GLY A 373 5.92 13.18 -14.95
C GLY A 373 5.20 13.15 -16.30
N GLY A 374 4.81 11.96 -16.74
CA GLY A 374 3.92 11.77 -17.87
C GLY A 374 2.46 11.95 -17.47
N VAL A 375 1.68 12.60 -18.34
CA VAL A 375 0.22 12.76 -18.17
C VAL A 375 -0.51 12.13 -19.35
N VAL A 376 -1.57 11.38 -19.06
CA VAL A 376 -2.47 10.81 -20.06
C VAL A 376 -3.91 11.22 -19.75
N TYR A 377 -4.50 11.98 -20.66
CA TYR A 377 -5.89 12.41 -20.55
C TYR A 377 -6.83 11.38 -21.14
N ARG A 378 -7.88 11.01 -20.40
CA ARG A 378 -9.00 10.27 -20.98
C ARG A 378 -9.78 11.16 -21.93
N GLU A 379 -10.49 10.54 -22.86
CA GLU A 379 -11.37 11.26 -23.78
C GLU A 379 -12.35 12.12 -22.99
N GLY A 380 -12.28 13.43 -23.22
CA GLY A 380 -13.09 14.40 -22.51
C GLY A 380 -12.63 14.74 -21.10
N ALA A 381 -11.42 14.39 -20.66
CA ALA A 381 -10.89 14.95 -19.42
C ALA A 381 -10.58 16.45 -19.60
N GLU A 382 -10.89 17.27 -18.59
CA GLU A 382 -10.54 18.70 -18.56
C GLU A 382 -9.40 18.93 -17.57
N HIS A 383 -8.35 19.62 -18.02
CA HIS A 383 -7.19 19.93 -17.18
C HIS A 383 -7.48 21.09 -16.23
N ARG A 384 -7.15 20.95 -14.94
CA ARG A 384 -7.40 21.98 -13.93
C ARG A 384 -6.18 22.81 -13.55
N CYS A 385 -4.95 22.31 -13.70
CA CYS A 385 -3.74 23.01 -13.25
C CYS A 385 -2.47 22.48 -13.95
N ASP A 386 -1.49 23.31 -14.30
CA ASP A 386 -0.20 22.86 -14.86
C ASP A 386 0.96 23.02 -13.86
N PRO A 387 1.82 22.00 -13.64
CA PRO A 387 1.66 20.57 -13.97
C PRO A 387 0.95 19.78 -12.84
N PRO A 388 0.25 18.69 -13.18
CA PRO A 388 -0.40 17.81 -12.19
C PRO A 388 0.61 16.99 -11.37
N PRO A 389 0.20 16.45 -10.21
CA PRO A 389 -1.11 16.58 -9.59
C PRO A 389 -1.34 17.97 -9.01
N CYS A 390 -2.60 18.42 -9.05
CA CYS A 390 -2.94 19.75 -8.55
C CYS A 390 -2.62 19.89 -7.07
N PRO A 391 -2.03 21.03 -6.63
CA PRO A 391 -1.94 21.35 -5.22
C PRO A 391 -3.34 21.26 -4.61
N LYS A 392 -3.47 20.47 -3.54
CA LYS A 392 -4.73 20.25 -2.85
C LYS A 392 -5.14 21.45 -1.99
#